data_AF-A0A511X4S4-F1
#
_entry.id   AF-A0A511X4S4-F1
#
_cell.length_a   1.000
_cell.length_b   1.000
_cell.length_c   1.000
_cell.angle_alpha   90.00
_cell.angle_beta   90.00
_cell.angle_gamma   90.00
#
_symmetry.space_group_name_H-M   'P 1'
#
loop_
_entity.id
_entity.type
_entity.pdbx_description
1 polymer ?
#
loop_
_entity_poly.entity_id
_entity_poly.type
_entity_poly.pdbx_seq_one_letter_code
_entity_poly.pdbx_strand_id
1 'polypeptide(L)'
;MGQHVNIAYNKKNERELVGYDEHFAPTCFREHSYRYDSYDPKYETLKYTRPKDCSDCPLNTEGICQKVYKVKITTDLRKYSAPARGSQAWKTIAKRRSSVERVNGYLKEFFQLNNVRYRTGKRAKAHFDLVTLIYNASKLAADRLGSFLKQYQIA
;
A
#
# COMPACT_ATOMS: atom_id res chain seq x y z
N MET A 1 -4.73 -15.58 8.37
CA MET A 1 -4.95 -14.43 7.46
C MET A 1 -3.62 -14.11 6.79
N GLY A 2 -3.44 -14.51 5.52
CA GLY A 2 -2.22 -14.21 4.77
C GLY A 2 -2.20 -12.73 4.38
N GLN A 3 -1.39 -11.92 5.07
CA GLN A 3 -1.13 -10.55 4.62
C GLN A 3 -0.24 -10.65 3.38
N HIS A 4 -0.78 -10.36 2.21
CA HIS A 4 0.02 -10.27 1.00
C HIS A 4 0.86 -8.99 1.03
N VAL A 5 2.11 -9.10 0.59
CA VAL A 5 3.08 -7.99 0.63
C VAL A 5 2.57 -6.84 -0.26
N ASN A 6 2.38 -5.65 0.32
CA ASN A 6 2.06 -4.45 -0.44
C ASN A 6 3.33 -3.86 -1.06
N ILE A 7 3.68 -4.35 -2.25
CA ILE A 7 4.89 -3.97 -2.98
C ILE A 7 4.68 -2.63 -3.70
N ALA A 8 5.72 -1.78 -3.70
CA ALA A 8 5.66 -0.52 -4.41
C ALA A 8 5.63 -0.79 -5.91
N TYR A 9 4.76 -0.07 -6.60
CA TYR A 9 4.67 -0.15 -8.03
C TYR A 9 5.83 0.60 -8.68
N ASN A 10 6.40 0.04 -9.74
CA ASN A 10 7.51 0.64 -10.48
C ASN A 10 7.09 0.86 -11.94
N LYS A 11 7.00 2.12 -12.35
CA LYS A 11 6.55 2.54 -13.69
C LYS A 11 7.59 2.34 -14.80
N LYS A 12 8.81 1.92 -14.48
CA LYS A 12 9.90 1.85 -15.45
C LYS A 12 9.62 0.79 -16.52
N ASN A 13 9.71 1.18 -17.79
CA ASN A 13 9.55 0.33 -18.98
C ASN A 13 8.16 -0.31 -19.13
N GLU A 14 7.11 0.35 -18.65
CA GLU A 14 5.75 -0.17 -18.78
C GLU A 14 5.08 0.24 -20.08
N ARG A 15 4.28 -0.69 -20.61
CA ARG A 15 3.39 -0.43 -21.74
C ARG A 15 2.15 0.29 -21.26
N GLU A 16 1.49 0.98 -22.19
CA GLU A 16 0.18 1.58 -21.96
C GLU A 16 -0.83 0.54 -21.46
N LEU A 17 -1.58 0.90 -20.42
CA LEU A 17 -2.55 0.03 -19.75
C LEU A 17 -3.93 0.24 -20.39
N VAL A 18 -4.17 -0.44 -21.51
CA VAL A 18 -5.49 -0.40 -22.16
C VAL A 18 -6.48 -1.26 -21.39
N GLY A 19 -7.65 -0.69 -21.07
CA GLY A 19 -8.73 -1.41 -20.37
C GLY A 19 -8.55 -1.53 -18.85
N TYR A 20 -7.64 -0.76 -18.26
CA TYR A 20 -7.43 -0.68 -16.82
C TYR A 20 -7.30 0.77 -16.36
N ASP A 21 -7.65 1.04 -15.11
CA ASP A 21 -7.45 2.35 -14.49
C ASP A 21 -6.06 2.51 -13.84
N GLU A 22 -5.81 3.67 -13.23
CA GLU A 22 -4.57 3.99 -12.52
C GLU A 22 -4.23 3.04 -11.35
N HIS A 23 -5.20 2.24 -10.90
CA HIS A 23 -5.08 1.28 -9.82
C HIS A 23 -5.12 -0.17 -10.33
N PHE A 24 -5.03 -0.36 -11.64
CA PHE A 24 -5.11 -1.66 -12.30
C PHE A 24 -6.47 -2.35 -12.10
N ALA A 25 -7.52 -1.62 -11.74
CA ALA A 25 -8.86 -2.15 -11.82
C ALA A 25 -9.29 -2.19 -13.29
N PRO A 26 -9.93 -3.26 -13.75
CA PRO A 26 -10.42 -3.34 -15.12
C PRO A 26 -11.46 -2.23 -15.35
N THR A 27 -11.50 -1.69 -16.56
CA THR A 27 -12.50 -0.70 -16.99
C THR A 27 -13.47 -1.32 -17.98
N CYS A 28 -14.68 -0.76 -18.09
CA CYS A 28 -15.64 -1.16 -19.13
C CYS A 28 -15.29 -0.51 -20.48
N PHE A 29 -16.04 -0.83 -21.54
CA PHE A 29 -15.86 -0.21 -22.86
C PHE A 29 -16.02 1.33 -22.84
N ARG A 30 -16.80 1.86 -21.90
CA ARG A 30 -16.97 3.31 -21.64
C ARG A 30 -15.98 3.84 -20.61
N GLU A 31 -14.93 3.08 -20.32
CA GLU A 31 -13.84 3.42 -19.40
C GLU A 31 -14.25 3.63 -17.92
N HIS A 32 -15.44 3.18 -17.51
CA HIS A 32 -15.81 3.17 -16.09
C HIS A 32 -15.08 2.05 -15.35
N SER A 33 -14.33 2.39 -14.30
CA SER A 33 -13.62 1.44 -13.44
C SER A 33 -14.57 0.49 -12.72
N TYR A 34 -14.25 -0.80 -12.73
CA TYR A 34 -14.92 -1.77 -11.88
C TYR A 34 -14.57 -1.55 -10.41
N ARG A 35 -15.51 -1.89 -9.53
CA ARG A 35 -15.34 -1.71 -8.08
C ARG A 35 -14.82 -2.99 -7.46
N TYR A 36 -13.75 -2.86 -6.66
CA TYR A 36 -13.27 -3.97 -5.85
C TYR A 36 -14.38 -4.44 -4.89
N ASP A 37 -14.64 -5.75 -4.90
CA ASP A 37 -15.63 -6.40 -4.06
C ASP A 37 -14.94 -7.18 -2.94
N SER A 38 -14.17 -8.20 -3.31
CA SER A 38 -13.59 -9.13 -2.35
C SER A 38 -12.32 -9.79 -2.85
N TYR A 39 -11.58 -10.41 -1.92
CA TYR A 39 -10.42 -11.25 -2.20
C TYR A 39 -10.74 -12.69 -1.84
N ASP A 40 -10.44 -13.61 -2.75
CA ASP A 40 -10.61 -15.06 -2.56
C ASP A 40 -9.25 -15.70 -2.21
N PRO A 41 -9.03 -16.09 -0.94
CA PRO A 41 -7.73 -16.62 -0.51
C PRO A 41 -7.42 -18.00 -1.10
N LYS A 42 -8.44 -18.79 -1.48
CA LYS A 42 -8.24 -20.15 -2.00
C LYS A 42 -7.60 -20.13 -3.39
N TYR A 43 -7.99 -19.16 -4.20
CA TYR A 43 -7.53 -19.02 -5.59
C TYR A 43 -6.61 -17.81 -5.79
N GLU A 44 -6.35 -17.05 -4.73
CA GLU A 44 -5.62 -15.80 -4.72
C GLU A 44 -6.15 -14.80 -5.76
N THR A 45 -7.48 -14.65 -5.83
CA THR A 45 -8.15 -13.81 -6.83
C THR A 45 -8.81 -12.58 -6.22
N LEU A 46 -8.59 -11.43 -6.84
CA LEU A 46 -9.35 -10.20 -6.63
C LEU A 46 -10.63 -10.26 -7.47
N LYS A 47 -11.77 -10.00 -6.83
CA LYS A 47 -13.07 -9.90 -7.48
C LYS A 47 -13.43 -8.44 -7.62
N TYR A 48 -13.76 -8.04 -8.85
CA TYR A 48 -14.26 -6.72 -9.18
C TYR A 48 -15.67 -6.85 -9.72
N THR A 49 -16.57 -6.01 -9.24
CA THR A 49 -17.97 -5.95 -9.66
C THR A 49 -18.21 -4.75 -10.55
N ARG A 50 -19.17 -4.91 -11.47
CA ARG A 50 -19.58 -3.86 -12.40
C ARG A 50 -19.91 -2.55 -11.66
N PRO A 51 -19.47 -1.39 -12.17
CA PRO A 51 -19.81 -0.11 -11.56
C PRO A 51 -21.31 0.15 -11.63
N LYS A 52 -21.81 0.97 -10.67
CA LYS A 52 -23.22 1.38 -10.65
C LYS A 52 -23.60 2.21 -11.87
N ASP A 53 -22.65 2.97 -12.41
CA ASP A 53 -22.83 3.82 -13.60
C ASP A 53 -23.13 3.00 -14.88
N CYS A 54 -22.89 1.69 -14.84
CA CYS A 54 -23.25 0.75 -15.91
C CYS A 54 -24.62 0.07 -15.70
N SER A 55 -25.48 0.53 -14.78
CA SER A 55 -26.83 -0.03 -14.59
C SER A 55 -27.70 0.12 -15.84
N ASP A 56 -27.66 1.31 -16.44
CA ASP A 56 -28.52 1.70 -17.57
C ASP A 56 -27.78 1.61 -18.91
N CYS A 57 -26.66 0.89 -18.93
CA CYS A 57 -25.81 0.80 -20.11
C CYS A 57 -26.47 -0.09 -21.18
N PRO A 58 -26.69 0.39 -22.41
CA PRO A 58 -27.28 -0.42 -23.48
C PRO A 58 -26.39 -1.63 -23.85
N LEU A 59 -25.07 -1.48 -23.69
CA LEU A 59 -24.07 -2.55 -23.91
C LEU A 59 -24.15 -3.71 -22.90
N ASN A 60 -24.98 -3.59 -21.85
CA ASN A 60 -25.22 -4.67 -20.91
C ASN A 60 -26.01 -5.82 -21.56
N THR A 61 -26.95 -5.50 -22.44
CA THR A 61 -27.83 -6.49 -23.10
C THR A 61 -27.07 -7.31 -24.13
N GLU A 62 -26.00 -6.76 -24.70
CA GLU A 62 -25.16 -7.37 -25.74
C GLU A 62 -24.08 -8.31 -25.17
N GLY A 63 -24.00 -8.49 -23.85
CA GLY A 63 -23.04 -9.39 -23.19
C GLY A 63 -21.58 -8.91 -23.20
N ILE A 64 -21.33 -7.70 -23.72
CA ILE A 64 -19.98 -7.10 -23.80
C ILE A 64 -19.46 -6.72 -22.41
N CYS A 65 -20.35 -6.30 -21.51
CA CYS A 65 -20.01 -5.94 -20.14
C CYS A 65 -20.11 -7.14 -19.19
N GLN A 66 -18.98 -7.57 -18.62
CA GLN A 66 -18.95 -8.65 -17.63
C GLN A 66 -19.53 -8.19 -16.28
N LYS A 67 -20.30 -9.04 -15.60
CA LYS A 67 -20.84 -8.73 -14.26
C LYS A 67 -19.76 -8.73 -13.17
N VAL A 68 -18.85 -9.71 -13.25
CA VAL A 68 -17.76 -9.92 -12.28
C VAL A 68 -16.48 -10.20 -13.06
N TYR A 69 -15.45 -9.40 -12.79
CA TYR A 69 -14.11 -9.61 -13.30
C TYR A 69 -13.23 -10.22 -12.20
N LYS A 70 -12.47 -11.27 -12.51
CA LYS A 70 -11.60 -11.97 -11.55
C LYS A 70 -10.16 -11.90 -12.02
N VAL A 71 -9.28 -11.38 -11.17
CA VAL A 71 -7.85 -11.27 -11.47
C VAL A 71 -7.05 -12.02 -10.42
N LYS A 72 -6.13 -12.89 -10.84
CA LYS A 72 -5.18 -13.53 -9.92
C LYS A 72 -4.09 -12.55 -9.52
N ILE A 73 -3.75 -12.48 -8.24
CA ILE A 73 -2.64 -11.62 -7.78
C ILE A 73 -1.29 -12.09 -8.33
N THR A 74 -1.17 -13.39 -8.61
CA THR A 74 0.05 -14.01 -9.15
C THR A 74 0.39 -13.57 -10.57
N THR A 75 -0.57 -12.98 -11.29
CA THR A 75 -0.31 -12.42 -12.63
C THR A 75 0.73 -11.29 -12.56
N ASP A 76 0.63 -10.42 -11.57
CA ASP A 76 1.63 -9.40 -11.27
C ASP A 76 1.43 -8.91 -9.82
N LEU A 77 2.34 -9.31 -8.92
CA LEU A 77 2.27 -8.98 -7.50
C LEU A 77 2.46 -7.48 -7.20
N ARG A 78 3.04 -6.71 -8.12
CA ARG A 78 3.21 -5.26 -7.97
C ARG A 78 1.95 -4.51 -8.38
N LYS A 79 1.24 -4.99 -9.39
CA LYS A 79 -0.03 -4.40 -9.84
C LYS A 79 -1.19 -4.84 -8.94
N TYR A 80 -1.32 -6.14 -8.76
CA TYR A 80 -2.43 -6.77 -8.06
C TYR A 80 -2.02 -7.20 -6.65
N SER A 81 -2.44 -6.41 -5.67
CA SER A 81 -2.27 -6.72 -4.25
C SER A 81 -3.60 -7.11 -3.59
N ALA A 82 -3.55 -7.79 -2.45
CA ALA A 82 -4.70 -8.04 -1.60
C ALA A 82 -4.54 -7.26 -0.29
N PRO A 83 -5.41 -6.28 0.03
CA PRO A 83 -6.56 -5.79 -0.75
C PRO A 83 -6.17 -5.08 -2.05
N ALA A 84 -7.12 -4.97 -2.99
CA ALA A 84 -6.89 -4.33 -4.29
C ALA A 84 -6.29 -2.93 -4.15
N ARG A 85 -5.36 -2.58 -5.04
CA ARG A 85 -4.74 -1.26 -5.07
C ARG A 85 -5.81 -0.17 -5.21
N GLY A 86 -5.58 0.98 -4.57
CA GLY A 86 -6.57 2.08 -4.55
C GLY A 86 -7.73 1.90 -3.57
N SER A 87 -8.01 0.68 -3.08
CA SER A 87 -9.02 0.48 -2.05
C SER A 87 -8.65 1.16 -0.72
N GLN A 88 -9.64 1.49 0.11
CA GLN A 88 -9.42 2.15 1.39
C GLN A 88 -8.55 1.33 2.34
N ALA A 89 -8.77 0.01 2.36
CA ALA A 89 -7.96 -0.93 3.13
C ALA A 89 -6.50 -0.94 2.62
N TRP A 90 -6.30 -0.96 1.31
CA TRP A 90 -4.97 -0.86 0.71
C TRP A 90 -4.27 0.47 1.05
N LYS A 91 -4.97 1.60 0.97
CA LYS A 91 -4.43 2.93 1.33
C LYS A 91 -3.94 2.96 2.78
N THR A 92 -4.69 2.32 3.69
CA THR A 92 -4.33 2.21 5.11
C THR A 92 -3.04 1.42 5.29
N ILE A 93 -2.90 0.28 4.61
CA ILE A 93 -1.70 -0.55 4.66
C ILE A 93 -0.51 0.19 4.03
N ALA A 94 -0.71 0.85 2.88
CA ALA A 94 0.31 1.63 2.20
C ALA A 94 0.83 2.78 3.09
N LYS A 95 -0.05 3.47 3.82
CA LYS A 95 0.33 4.52 4.78
C LYS A 95 1.13 3.99 5.98
N ARG A 96 0.82 2.77 6.45
CA ARG A 96 1.61 2.10 7.49
C ARG A 96 3.02 1.78 6.98
N ARG A 97 3.12 1.23 5.77
CA ARG A 97 4.42 0.94 5.14
C ARG A 97 5.26 2.20 4.95
N SER A 98 4.70 3.28 4.41
CA SER A 98 5.45 4.53 4.22
C SER A 98 5.91 5.15 5.54
N SER A 99 5.17 4.91 6.64
CA SER A 99 5.61 5.32 7.97
C SER A 99 6.84 4.55 8.44
N VAL A 100 6.90 3.23 8.20
CA VAL A 100 8.10 2.41 8.48
C VAL A 100 9.29 2.84 7.61
N GLU A 101 9.07 3.10 6.32
CA GLU A 101 10.13 3.56 5.41
C GLU A 101 10.73 4.89 5.86
N ARG A 102 9.91 5.83 6.37
CA ARG A 102 10.42 7.08 6.96
C ARG A 102 11.29 6.84 8.18
N VAL A 103 10.88 5.97 9.10
CA VAL A 103 11.69 5.61 10.28
C VAL A 103 13.03 5.04 9.83
N ASN A 104 13.03 4.12 8.86
CA ASN A 104 14.27 3.57 8.30
C ASN A 104 15.16 4.67 7.70
N GLY A 105 14.59 5.66 7.02
CA GLY A 105 15.31 6.84 6.54
C GLY A 105 15.96 7.62 7.68
N TYR A 106 15.20 7.95 8.72
CA TYR A 106 15.71 8.68 9.88
C TYR A 106 16.83 7.95 10.61
N LEU A 107 16.70 6.64 10.80
CA LEU A 107 17.75 5.84 11.45
C LEU A 107 19.02 5.80 10.59
N LYS A 108 18.90 5.78 9.26
CA LYS A 108 20.04 5.82 8.35
C LYS A 108 20.72 7.19 8.31
N GLU A 109 19.94 8.26 8.20
CA GLU A 109 20.43 9.62 7.99
C GLU A 109 20.83 10.30 9.30
N PHE A 110 19.96 10.33 10.32
CA PHE A 110 20.21 11.05 11.57
C PHE A 110 21.03 10.23 12.57
N PHE A 111 20.78 8.92 12.64
CA PHE A 111 21.51 8.02 13.55
C PHE A 111 22.70 7.32 12.87
N GLN A 112 23.03 7.74 11.65
CA GLN A 112 24.26 7.36 10.94
C GLN A 112 24.44 5.84 10.80
N LEU A 113 23.35 5.05 10.76
CA LEU A 113 23.43 3.58 10.69
C LEU A 113 24.22 3.09 9.47
N ASN A 114 24.24 3.83 8.37
CA ASN A 114 25.04 3.49 7.18
C ASN A 114 26.56 3.60 7.41
N ASN A 115 26.99 4.41 8.39
CA ASN A 115 28.39 4.65 8.71
C ASN A 115 28.92 3.75 9.83
N VAL A 116 28.06 2.94 10.44
CA VAL A 116 28.43 1.99 11.48
C VAL A 116 29.21 0.83 10.87
N ARG A 117 30.47 0.68 11.27
CA ARG A 117 31.37 -0.40 10.80
C ARG A 117 31.65 -1.38 11.94
N TYR A 118 30.78 -2.36 12.13
CA TYR A 118 31.05 -3.49 13.02
C TYR A 118 31.47 -4.73 12.26
N ARG A 119 32.50 -5.41 12.76
CA ARG A 119 33.01 -6.67 12.19
C ARG A 119 32.07 -7.85 12.44
N THR A 120 31.34 -7.86 13.56
CA THR A 120 30.48 -8.99 13.95
C THR A 120 29.00 -8.60 14.01
N GLY A 121 28.14 -9.49 13.53
CA GLY A 121 26.69 -9.27 13.50
C GLY A 121 26.05 -9.07 14.89
N LYS A 122 26.60 -9.72 15.93
CA LYS A 122 26.11 -9.56 17.32
C LYS A 122 26.22 -8.12 17.80
N ARG A 123 27.37 -7.48 17.57
CA ARG A 123 27.60 -6.08 17.97
C ARG A 123 26.78 -5.12 17.12
N ALA A 124 26.67 -5.39 15.81
CA ALA A 124 25.82 -4.60 14.92
C ALA A 124 24.35 -4.62 15.33
N LYS A 125 23.83 -5.80 15.69
CA LYS A 125 22.46 -5.96 16.18
C LYS A 125 22.24 -5.18 17.48
N ALA A 126 23.12 -5.34 18.48
CA ALA A 126 22.98 -4.63 19.74
C ALA A 126 22.99 -3.10 19.56
N HIS A 127 23.84 -2.57 18.69
CA HIS A 127 23.84 -1.14 18.36
C HIS A 127 22.56 -0.70 17.64
N PHE A 128 22.09 -1.48 16.67
CA PHE A 128 20.83 -1.20 15.97
C PHE A 128 19.64 -1.18 16.93
N ASP A 129 19.56 -2.15 17.84
CA ASP A 129 18.51 -2.24 18.85
C ASP A 129 18.55 -1.02 19.79
N LEU A 130 19.74 -0.61 20.24
CA LEU A 130 19.93 0.57 21.09
C LEU A 130 19.55 1.88 20.37
N VAL A 131 19.99 2.05 19.12
CA VAL A 131 19.64 3.21 18.30
C VAL A 131 18.12 3.29 18.07
N THR A 132 17.48 2.16 17.81
CA THR A 132 16.02 2.09 17.63
C THR A 132 15.27 2.44 18.92
N LEU A 133 15.77 1.98 20.08
CA LEU A 133 15.23 2.34 21.39
C LEU A 133 15.31 3.85 21.63
N ILE A 134 16.49 4.45 21.38
CA ILE A 134 16.71 5.89 21.55
C ILE A 134 15.77 6.68 20.63
N TYR A 135 15.67 6.32 19.35
CA TYR A 135 14.75 6.96 18.41
C TYR A 135 13.30 6.94 18.92
N ASN A 136 12.82 5.78 19.38
CA ASN A 136 11.46 5.64 19.90
C ASN A 136 11.24 6.51 21.15
N ALA A 137 12.21 6.54 22.07
CA ALA A 137 12.14 7.37 23.27
C ALA A 137 12.12 8.87 22.94
N SER A 138 13.03 9.33 22.07
CA SER A 138 13.09 10.72 21.61
C SER A 138 11.81 11.13 20.88
N LYS A 139 11.28 10.24 20.02
CA LYS A 139 10.05 10.52 19.27
C LYS A 139 8.84 10.62 20.21
N LEU A 140 8.72 9.71 21.18
CA LEU A 140 7.67 9.75 22.19
C LEU A 140 7.73 11.05 23.02
N ALA A 141 8.92 11.46 23.44
CA ALA A 141 9.10 12.72 24.18
C ALA A 141 8.68 13.93 23.35
N ALA A 142 9.10 14.01 22.08
CA ALA A 142 8.72 15.08 21.17
C ALA A 142 7.21 15.11 20.90
N ASP A 143 6.57 13.95 20.74
CA ASP A 143 5.12 13.86 20.51
C ASP A 143 4.32 14.32 21.74
N ARG A 144 4.79 14.00 22.96
CA ARG A 144 4.19 14.48 24.21
C ARG A 144 4.33 15.98 24.38
N LEU A 145 5.54 16.52 24.16
CA LEU A 145 5.78 17.97 24.21
C LEU A 145 4.93 18.73 23.17
N GLY A 146 4.86 18.22 21.94
CA GLY A 146 4.03 18.81 20.90
C GLY A 146 2.53 18.78 21.22
N SER A 147 2.06 17.73 21.90
CA SER A 147 0.66 17.65 22.36
C SER A 147 0.37 18.67 23.47
N PHE A 148 1.29 18.81 24.43
CA PHE A 148 1.19 19.80 25.51
C PHE A 148 1.17 21.25 24.97
N LEU A 149 2.08 21.58 24.05
CA LEU A 149 2.14 22.92 23.45
C LEU A 149 0.88 23.27 22.64
N LYS A 150 0.31 22.31 21.90
CA LYS A 150 -0.94 22.51 21.17
C LYS A 150 -2.11 22.80 22.10
N GLN A 151 -2.20 22.10 23.23
CA GLN A 151 -3.23 22.38 24.24
C GLN A 151 -3.09 23.79 24.81
N TYR A 152 -1.86 24.24 25.06
CA TYR A 152 -1.59 25.58 25.58
C TYR A 152 -1.88 26.71 24.58
N GLN A 153 -1.71 26.47 23.28
CA GLN A 153 -2.00 27.46 22.22
C GLN A 153 -3.48 27.59 21.87
N ILE A 154 -4.33 26.64 22.29
CA ILE A 154 -5.78 26.63 22.04
C ILE A 154 -6.55 27.23 23.24
N ALA A 155 -5.90 27.33 24.40
CA ALA A 155 -6.40 28.01 25.60
C ALA A 155 -6.09 29.52 25.54
#